data_AF-A0A3C1P1V3-F1
#
_entry.id   AF-A0A3C1P1V3-F1
#
_cell.length_a   1.000
_cell.length_b   1.000
_cell.length_c   1.000
_cell.angle_alpha   90.00
_cell.angle_beta   90.00
_cell.angle_gamma   90.00
#
_symmetry.space_group_name_H-M   'P 1'
#
loop_
_entity.id
_entity.type
_entity.pdbx_description
1 polymer ?
#
loop_
_entity_poly.entity_id
_entity_poly.type
_entity_poly.pdbx_seq_one_letter_code
_entity_poly.pdbx_strand_id
1 'polypeptide(L)' 'GPSGSGRLVAVWGPMGAPGRTTIAVGIAEALAERGARVCLIDADTYAPSVALALGLV' A
#
# COMPACT_ATOMS: atom_id res chain seq x y z
N GLY A 1 6.70 -15.27 -19.79
CA GLY A 1 6.62 -13.82 -19.50
C GLY A 1 6.00 -13.64 -18.13
N PRO A 2 5.99 -12.45 -17.50
CA PRO A 2 5.37 -12.31 -16.18
C PRO A 2 3.85 -12.38 -16.33
N SER A 3 3.35 -13.61 -16.43
CA SER A 3 1.95 -13.99 -16.55
C SER A 3 1.38 -14.26 -15.16
N GLY A 4 1.49 -13.25 -14.29
CA GLY A 4 0.68 -13.19 -13.08
C GLY A 4 -0.49 -12.25 -13.35
N SER A 5 -1.71 -12.77 -13.46
CA SER A 5 -2.92 -11.95 -13.58
C SER A 5 -3.22 -11.30 -12.22
N GLY A 6 -2.51 -10.20 -11.91
CA GLY A 6 -2.72 -9.38 -10.72
C GLY A 6 -3.03 -7.94 -11.09
N ARG A 7 -3.75 -7.23 -10.23
CA ARG A 7 -3.96 -5.79 -10.38
C ARG A 7 -2.90 -5.05 -9.58
N LEU A 8 -2.27 -4.04 -10.18
CA LEU A 8 -1.33 -3.14 -9.50
C LEU A 8 -2.01 -1.80 -9.27
N VAL A 9 -1.98 -1.31 -8.03
CA VAL A 9 -2.49 0.02 -7.64
C VAL A 9 -1.33 0.79 -7.02
N ALA A 10 -1.01 1.95 -7.59
CA ALA A 10 0.01 2.84 -7.06
C ALA A 10 -0.65 4.07 -6.39
N VAL A 11 -0.41 4.25 -5.11
CA VAL A 11 -0.79 5.46 -4.37
C VAL A 11 0.41 6.38 -4.33
N TRP A 12 0.32 7.55 -4.96
CA TRP A 12 1.43 8.48 -5.11
C TRP A 12 0.97 9.93 -4.91
N GLY A 13 1.92 10.84 -4.69
CA GLY A 13 1.68 12.27 -4.54
C GLY A 13 3.00 13.03 -4.39
N PRO A 14 2.98 14.38 -4.37
CA PRO A 14 4.17 15.20 -4.16
C PRO A 14 4.81 14.94 -2.79
N MET A 15 6.03 15.44 -2.60
CA MET A 15 6.72 15.37 -1.31
C MET A 15 5.83 15.90 -0.18
N GLY A 16 5.73 15.13 0.90
CA GLY A 16 4.91 15.49 2.06
C GLY A 16 3.40 15.34 1.87
N ALA A 17 2.91 14.83 0.72
CA ALA A 17 1.48 14.61 0.49
C ALA A 17 0.86 13.79 1.63
N PRO A 18 -0.02 14.41 2.46
CA PRO A 18 -0.58 13.75 3.64
C PRO A 18 -1.50 12.60 3.24
N GLY A 19 -1.54 11.55 4.07
CA GLY A 19 -2.53 10.48 3.96
C GLY A 19 -2.27 9.41 2.87
N ARG A 20 -1.16 9.49 2.11
CA ARG A 20 -0.81 8.45 1.11
C ARG A 20 -0.78 7.05 1.71
N THR A 21 -0.07 6.88 2.83
CA THR A 21 0.04 5.60 3.54
C THR A 21 -1.32 5.13 4.06
N THR A 22 -2.14 6.05 4.60
CA THR A 22 -3.50 5.74 5.06
C THR A 22 -4.38 5.22 3.94
N ILE A 23 -4.34 5.86 2.77
CA ILE A 23 -5.08 5.42 1.58
C ILE A 23 -4.57 4.05 1.10
N ALA A 24 -3.26 3.86 1.02
CA ALA A 24 -2.68 2.58 0.59
C ALA A 24 -3.06 1.42 1.51
N VAL A 25 -3.00 1.63 2.83
CA VAL A 25 -3.44 0.65 3.84
C VAL A 25 -4.93 0.37 3.72
N GLY A 26 -5.77 1.41 3.63
CA GLY A 26 -7.23 1.23 3.53
C GLY A 26 -7.67 0.51 2.26
N ILE A 27 -7.00 0.75 1.12
CA ILE A 27 -7.24 -0.02 -0.11
C ILE A 27 -6.85 -1.49 0.09
N ALA A 28 -5.69 -1.75 0.70
CA ALA A 28 -5.22 -3.10 0.93
C ALA A 28 -6.15 -3.88 1.88
N GLU A 29 -6.57 -3.26 2.98
CA GLU A 29 -7.55 -3.79 3.92
C GLU A 29 -8.88 -4.10 3.23
N ALA A 30 -9.47 -3.13 2.53
CA ALA A 30 -10.76 -3.31 1.87
C ALA A 30 -10.74 -4.42 0.79
N LEU A 31 -9.59 -4.65 0.14
CA LEU A 31 -9.41 -5.76 -0.80
C LEU A 31 -9.23 -7.10 -0.07
N ALA A 32 -8.46 -7.12 1.02
CA ALA A 32 -8.25 -8.31 1.83
C ALA A 32 -9.56 -8.78 2.49
N GLU A 33 -10.38 -7.86 3.01
CA GLU A 33 -11.70 -8.15 3.57
C GLU A 33 -12.66 -8.79 2.54
N ARG A 34 -12.48 -8.46 1.26
CA ARG A 34 -13.23 -9.06 0.13
C ARG A 34 -12.67 -10.42 -0.32
N GLY A 35 -11.69 -10.96 0.40
CA GLY A 35 -11.05 -12.25 0.11
C GLY A 35 -9.97 -12.20 -0.97
N ALA A 36 -9.52 -11.01 -1.38
CA ALA A 36 -8.41 -10.90 -2.33
C ALA A 36 -7.07 -11.23 -1.65
N ARG A 37 -6.15 -11.85 -2.38
CA ARG A 37 -4.74 -11.94 -1.97
C ARG A 37 -4.08 -10.60 -2.27
N VAL A 38 -3.64 -9.90 -1.23
CA VAL A 38 -3.07 -8.55 -1.34
C VAL A 38 -1.64 -8.55 -0.86
N CYS A 39 -0.78 -7.85 -1.59
CA CYS A 39 0.57 -7.49 -1.16
C CYS A 39 0.61 -5.96 -1.05
N LEU A 40 0.89 -5.45 0.14
CA LEU A 40 1.13 -4.03 0.38
C LEU A 40 2.64 -3.78 0.42
N ILE A 41 3.11 -2.83 -0.39
CA ILE A 41 4.53 -2.48 -0.51
C ILE A 41 4.69 -1.01 -0.12
N ASP A 42 5.58 -0.71 0.82
CA ASP A 42 6.04 0.66 1.05
C ASP A 42 7.16 0.98 0.06
N ALA A 43 6.84 1.84 -0.91
CA ALA A 43 7.79 2.29 -1.94
C ALA A 43 8.32 3.70 -1.65
N ASP A 44 7.98 4.32 -0.51
CA ASP A 44 8.50 5.63 -0.14
C ASP A 44 9.90 5.47 0.49
N THR A 45 10.95 5.74 -0.31
CA THR A 45 12.34 5.65 0.15
C THR A 45 12.78 6.83 1.00
N TYR A 46 11.97 7.89 1.13
CA TYR A 46 12.31 9.09 1.88
C TYR A 46 11.70 9.08 3.29
N ALA A 47 10.44 8.65 3.41
CA ALA A 47 9.73 8.60 4.68
C ALA A 47 8.78 7.39 4.73
N PRO A 48 9.32 6.15 4.79
CA PRO A 48 8.49 4.95 4.89
C PRO A 48 7.68 4.97 6.19
N SER A 49 6.42 4.59 6.12
CA SER A 49 5.47 4.70 7.24
C SER A 49 4.47 3.56 7.33
N VAL A 50 4.47 2.59 6.41
CA VAL A 50 3.56 1.43 6.47
C VAL A 50 3.76 0.61 7.73
N ALA A 51 5.01 0.31 8.12
CA ALA A 51 5.29 -0.50 9.29
C ALA A 51 4.76 0.14 10.59
N LEU A 52 4.95 1.45 10.74
CA LEU A 52 4.40 2.22 11.85
C LEU A 52 2.87 2.24 11.83
N ALA A 53 2.26 2.50 10.67
CA ALA A 53 0.80 2.54 10.52
C ALA A 53 0.12 1.20 10.87
N LEU A 54 0.82 0.08 10.69
CA LEU A 54 0.33 -1.27 10.99
C LEU A 54 0.78 -1.81 12.38
N GLY A 55 1.50 -1.02 13.18
CA GLY A 55 1.99 -1.46 14.49
C GLY A 55 2.99 -2.62 14.43
N LEU A 56 3.82 -2.67 13.38
CA LEU A 56 4.83 -3.72 13.17
C LEU A 56 6.20 -3.38 13.76
N VAL A 57 6.29 -2.28 14.53
CA VAL A 57 7.51 -1.74 15.16
C VAL A 57 7.37 -1.69 16.68
#